data_AF-A0A956UN60-F1
#
_entry.id   AF-A0A956UN60-F1
#
_cell.length_a   1.000
_cell.length_b   1.000
_cell.length_c   1.000
_cell.angle_alpha   90.00
_cell.angle_beta   90.00
_cell.angle_gamma   90.00
#
_symmetry.space_group_name_H-M   'P 1'
#
loop_
_entity.id
_entity.type
_entity.pdbx_description
1 polymer ?
#
loop_
_entity_poly.entity_id
_entity_poly.type
_entity_poly.pdbx_seq_one_letter_code
_entity_poly.pdbx_strand_id
1 'polypeptide(L)' 'MDSEAWDFAREHGYAIVSKDADFRDMAPRLGPPPKVIHLDVGNISTAGVAELLRANGQELPAFGGDGNALLVLSA' A
#
# COMPACT_ATOMS: atom_id res chain seq x y z
N MET A 1 4.89 10.37 -12.85
CA MET A 1 5.49 10.74 -11.54
C MET A 1 4.65 10.12 -10.43
N ASP A 2 5.17 9.91 -9.22
CA ASP A 2 4.41 9.25 -8.12
C ASP A 2 3.11 9.99 -7.76
N SER A 3 3.07 11.30 -8.00
CA SER A 3 1.86 12.12 -7.93
C SER A 3 0.76 11.68 -8.91
N GLU A 4 1.09 11.22 -10.12
CA GLU A 4 0.10 10.74 -11.10
C GLU A 4 -0.50 9.40 -10.65
N ALA A 5 0.34 8.49 -10.14
CA ALA A 5 -0.13 7.23 -9.57
C ALA A 5 -1.00 7.48 -8.32
N TRP A 6 -0.61 8.45 -7.49
CA TRP A 6 -1.39 8.91 -6.34
C TRP A 6 -2.76 9.44 -6.75
N ASP A 7 -2.82 10.38 -7.69
CA ASP A 7 -4.06 10.98 -8.16
C ASP A 7 -4.96 9.95 -8.85
N PHE A 8 -4.38 9.05 -9.65
CA PHE A 8 -5.09 7.96 -10.30
C PHE A 8 -5.73 7.01 -9.28
N ALA A 9 -4.97 6.60 -8.25
CA ALA A 9 -5.48 5.73 -7.20
C ALA A 9 -6.57 6.43 -6.37
N ARG A 10 -6.38 7.73 -6.08
CA ARG A 10 -7.38 8.56 -5.39
C ARG A 10 -8.70 8.61 -6.16
N GLU A 11 -8.64 8.92 -7.45
CA GLU A 11 -9.82 9.10 -8.30
C GLU A 11 -10.64 7.81 -8.44
N HIS A 12 -9.96 6.66 -8.47
CA HIS A 12 -10.61 5.36 -8.66
C HIS A 12 -10.88 4.59 -7.36
N GLY A 13 -10.51 5.14 -6.21
CA GLY A 13 -10.66 4.46 -4.91
C GLY A 13 -9.77 3.24 -4.73
N TYR A 14 -8.59 3.23 -5.37
CA TYR A 14 -7.61 2.16 -5.25
C TYR A 14 -6.66 2.38 -4.08
N ALA A 15 -6.11 1.27 -3.57
CA ALA A 15 -4.95 1.28 -2.69
C ALA A 15 -3.66 1.14 -3.52
N ILE A 16 -2.61 1.82 -3.10
CA ILE A 16 -1.28 1.72 -3.70
C ILE A 16 -0.48 0.68 -2.94
N VAL A 17 0.04 -0.32 -3.64
CA VAL A 17 0.98 -1.31 -3.07
C VAL A 17 2.37 -1.02 -3.63
N SER A 18 3.34 -0.68 -2.79
CA SER A 18 4.68 -0.33 -3.25
C SER A 18 5.79 -0.64 -2.23
N LYS A 19 6.99 -0.93 -2.72
CA LYS A 19 8.23 -0.96 -1.90
C LYS A 19 8.88 0.42 -1.77
N ASP A 20 8.41 1.39 -2.56
CA ASP A 20 9.00 2.72 -2.58
C ASP A 20 8.68 3.49 -1.30
N ALA A 21 9.70 4.17 -0.77
CA ALA A 21 9.59 4.98 0.43
C ALA A 21 8.77 6.25 0.17
N ASP A 22 8.72 6.73 -1.07
CA ASP A 22 8.01 7.96 -1.41
C ASP A 22 6.51 7.86 -1.09
N PHE A 23 5.86 6.75 -1.45
CA PHE A 23 4.45 6.50 -1.09
C PHE A 23 4.25 6.28 0.40
N ARG A 24 5.18 5.60 1.06
CA ARG A 24 5.16 5.40 2.53
C ARG A 24 5.16 6.74 3.25
N ASP A 25 5.98 7.66 2.80
CA ASP A 25 6.10 8.97 3.43
C ASP A 25 4.96 9.92 3.01
N MET A 26 4.43 9.77 1.79
CA MET A 26 3.24 10.52 1.34
C MET A 26 1.98 10.15 2.11
N ALA A 27 1.78 8.86 2.45
CA ALA A 27 0.59 8.36 3.12
C ALA A 27 0.20 9.15 4.39
N PRO A 28 1.05 9.30 5.42
CA PRO A 28 0.72 10.07 6.60
C PRO A 28 0.64 11.58 6.33
N ARG A 29 1.31 12.10 5.28
CA ARG A 29 1.31 13.53 4.96
C ARG A 29 0.05 13.99 4.24
N LEU A 30 -0.45 13.18 3.31
CA LEU A 30 -1.60 13.51 2.47
C LEU A 30 -2.90 12.90 3.01
N GLY A 31 -2.80 11.86 3.84
CA GLY A 31 -3.95 11.13 4.36
C GLY A 31 -4.68 10.31 3.29
N PRO A 32 -5.61 9.45 3.70
CA PRO A 32 -6.46 8.74 2.76
C PRO A 32 -7.55 9.66 2.19
N PRO A 33 -8.01 9.47 0.93
CA PRO A 33 -7.53 8.51 -0.07
C PRO A 33 -6.38 9.04 -0.96
N PRO A 34 -5.52 8.15 -1.53
CA PRO A 34 -5.50 6.68 -1.47
C PRO A 34 -4.86 6.13 -0.19
N LYS A 35 -5.16 4.85 0.10
CA LYS A 35 -4.47 4.07 1.12
C LYS A 35 -3.19 3.47 0.55
N VAL A 36 -2.14 3.37 1.36
CA VAL A 36 -0.84 2.81 0.95
C VAL A 36 -0.53 1.54 1.73
N ILE A 37 -0.13 0.50 1.02
CA ILE A 37 0.42 -0.74 1.56
C ILE A 37 1.90 -0.75 1.18
N HIS A 38 2.75 -0.48 2.16
CA HIS A 38 4.20 -0.52 1.98
C HIS A 38 4.72 -1.94 2.20
N LEU A 39 5.47 -2.45 1.23
CA LEU A 39 6.10 -3.77 1.32
C LEU A 39 7.52 -3.61 1.86
N ASP A 40 7.70 -3.80 3.16
CA ASP A 40 9.01 -3.78 3.83
C ASP A 40 9.66 -5.16 3.74
N VAL A 41 10.09 -5.49 2.52
CA VAL A 41 10.66 -6.80 2.17
C VAL A 41 11.89 -6.62 1.30
N GLY A 42 12.85 -7.51 1.47
CA GLY A 42 14.05 -7.55 0.62
C GLY A 42 13.75 -7.92 -0.83
N ASN A 43 14.76 -8.49 -1.51
CA ASN A 43 14.62 -8.95 -2.88
C ASN A 43 13.80 -10.25 -2.95
N ILE A 44 12.48 -10.11 -2.91
CA ILE A 44 11.53 -11.20 -3.14
C ILE A 44 10.96 -11.12 -4.55
N SER A 45 10.70 -12.29 -5.13
CA SER A 45 10.07 -12.39 -6.45
C SER A 45 8.63 -11.86 -6.42
N THR A 46 8.07 -11.59 -7.61
CA THR A 46 6.65 -11.26 -7.75
C THR A 46 5.75 -12.35 -7.14
N ALA A 47 6.16 -13.61 -7.20
CA ALA A 47 5.44 -14.71 -6.54
C ALA A 47 5.46 -14.56 -5.02
N GLY A 48 6.61 -14.19 -4.42
CA GLY A 48 6.72 -13.92 -2.99
C GLY A 48 5.87 -12.73 -2.55
N VAL A 49 5.78 -11.66 -3.36
CA VAL A 49 4.86 -10.54 -3.07
C VAL A 49 3.41 -11.02 -3.08
N ALA A 50 3.01 -11.84 -4.07
CA ALA A 50 1.66 -12.38 -4.14
C ALA A 50 1.34 -13.30 -2.95
N GLU A 51 2.29 -14.11 -2.51
CA GLU A 51 2.15 -14.93 -1.30
C GLU A 51 2.00 -14.08 -0.04
N LEU A 52 2.82 -13.04 0.12
CA LEU A 52 2.71 -12.11 1.25
C LEU A 52 1.33 -11.43 1.30
N LEU A 53 0.83 -10.97 0.15
CA LEU A 53 -0.50 -10.35 0.07
C LEU A 53 -1.62 -11.35 0.39
N ARG A 54 -1.50 -12.61 -0.07
CA ARG A 54 -2.47 -13.68 0.26
C ARG A 54 -2.42 -14.05 1.74
N ALA A 55 -1.22 -14.12 2.32
CA ALA A 55 -1.02 -14.41 3.74
C ALA A 55 -1.69 -13.35 4.64
N ASN A 56 -1.67 -12.09 4.20
CA ASN A 56 -2.32 -10.97 4.90
C ASN A 56 -3.74 -10.66 4.37
N GLY A 57 -4.38 -11.61 3.71
CA GLY A 57 -5.68 -11.40 3.04
C GLY A 57 -6.84 -11.00 3.96
N GLN A 58 -6.72 -11.14 5.28
CA GLN A 58 -7.70 -10.64 6.26
C GLN A 58 -7.40 -9.20 6.72
N GLU A 59 -6.13 -8.80 6.70
CA GLU A 59 -5.70 -7.47 7.13
C GLU A 59 -5.99 -6.42 6.05
N LEU A 60 -5.88 -6.78 4.77
CA LEU A 60 -6.13 -5.85 3.66
C LEU A 60 -7.58 -5.29 3.65
N PRO A 61 -8.65 -6.11 3.79
CA PRO A 61 -10.02 -5.58 3.87
C PRO A 61 -10.26 -4.79 5.14
N ALA A 62 -9.69 -5.22 6.27
CA ALA A 62 -9.81 -4.49 7.54
C ALA A 62 -9.17 -3.11 7.45
N PHE A 63 -7.96 -3.03 6.85
CA PHE A 63 -7.28 -1.78 6.55
C PHE A 63 -8.10 -0.90 5.61
N GLY A 64 -8.82 -1.46 4.63
CA GLY A 64 -9.73 -0.70 3.77
C GLY A 64 -10.80 0.09 4.53
N GLY A 65 -11.26 -0.40 5.68
CA GLY A 65 -12.28 0.25 6.51
C GLY A 65 -11.73 1.08 7.68
N ASP A 66 -10.43 1.06 7.95
CA ASP A 66 -9.84 1.80 9.05
C ASP A 66 -9.51 3.26 8.68
N GLY A 67 -9.18 4.09 9.68
CA GLY A 67 -8.75 5.48 9.47
C GLY A 67 -7.28 5.65 9.10
N ASN A 68 -6.52 4.56 8.96
CA ASN A 68 -5.09 4.62 8.72
C ASN A 68 -4.79 4.86 7.23
N ALA A 69 -3.75 5.65 6.98
CA ALA A 69 -3.27 5.93 5.63
C ALA A 69 -2.27 4.87 5.12
N LEU A 70 -1.59 4.18 6.04
CA LEU A 70 -0.45 3.32 5.76
C LEU A 70 -0.59 1.97 6.50
N LEU A 71 -0.41 0.89 5.76
CA LEU A 71 -0.17 -0.46 6.28
C LEU A 71 1.23 -0.89 5.84
N VAL A 72 2.00 -1.52 6.73
CA VAL A 72 3.33 -2.05 6.40
C VAL A 72 3.25 -3.57 6.49
N LEU A 73 3.60 -4.25 5.39
CA LEU A 73 3.72 -5.70 5.34
C LEU A 73 5.19 -6.08 5.25
N SER A 74 5.63 -6.94 6.16
CA SER A 74 6.98 -7.48 6.22
C SER A 74 6.95 -9.00 6.03
N ALA A 75 8.02 -9.57 5.51
CA ALA A 75 8.22 -11.00 5.27
C ALA A 75 9.40 -11.53 6.07
#